data_AF-A0A317JBH2-F1
#
_entry.id   AF-A0A317JBH2-F1
#
_cell.length_a   1.000
_cell.length_b   1.000
_cell.length_c   1.000
_cell.angle_alpha   90.00
_cell.angle_beta   90.00
_cell.angle_gamma   90.00
#
_symmetry.space_group_name_H-M   'P 1'
#
loop_
_entity.id
_entity.type
_entity.pdbx_description
1 polymer ?
#
loop_
_entity_poly.entity_id
_entity_poly.type
_entity_poly.pdbx_seq_one_letter_code
_entity_poly.pdbx_strand_id
1 'polypeptide(L)'
;MGCGNGGLTGINNAIRPGARKVFCVKFQREMEGLDDVPFEGHPLGQKIYESVSKDAWKMWVEHMKMLMNEYRLNLGTKEAQEFLLQQ
;
A
#
# COMPACT_ATOMS: atom_id res chain seq x y z
N MET A 1 20.33 -3.26 -41.34
CA MET A 1 20.25 -2.06 -40.49
C MET A 1 18.83 -2.01 -39.95
N GLY A 2 18.60 -2.55 -38.75
CA GLY A 2 17.27 -2.67 -38.16
C GLY A 2 16.87 -1.37 -37.47
N CYS A 3 15.83 -0.73 -38.00
CA CYS A 3 15.15 0.39 -37.38
C CYS A 3 14.55 -0.03 -36.02
N GLY A 4 14.66 0.85 -35.04
CA GLY A 4 14.22 0.60 -33.67
C GLY A 4 12.71 0.42 -33.51
N ASN A 5 12.33 -0.14 -32.37
CA ASN A 5 11.01 0.08 -31.83
C ASN A 5 11.10 0.17 -30.31
N GLY A 6 10.77 1.35 -29.79
CA GLY A 6 10.67 1.62 -28.36
C GLY A 6 9.57 0.76 -27.75
N GLY A 7 9.95 -0.14 -26.85
CA GLY A 7 9.02 -0.75 -25.91
C GLY A 7 8.78 0.22 -24.77
N LEU A 8 7.72 1.02 -24.89
CA LEU A 8 7.15 1.82 -23.81
C LEU A 8 6.98 0.94 -22.56
N THR A 9 7.88 1.08 -21.58
CA THR A 9 7.61 0.64 -20.21
C THR A 9 6.59 1.60 -19.59
N GLY A 10 5.37 1.54 -20.13
CA GLY A 10 4.20 2.15 -19.53
C GLY A 10 3.85 1.35 -18.30
N ILE A 11 4.26 1.85 -17.14
CA ILE A 11 3.63 1.53 -15.86
C ILE A 11 2.20 2.09 -15.96
N ASN A 12 1.34 1.37 -16.67
CA ASN A 12 -0.06 1.72 -16.80
C ASN A 12 -0.69 1.37 -15.46
N ASN A 13 -0.73 2.37 -14.59
CA ASN A 13 -1.63 2.41 -13.45
C ASN A 13 -3.07 2.62 -13.96
N ALA A 14 -3.49 1.74 -14.87
CA ALA A 14 -4.82 1.75 -15.46
C ALA A 14 -5.76 1.20 -14.41
N ILE A 15 -6.40 2.12 -13.67
CA ILE A 15 -7.48 1.84 -12.74
C ILE A 15 -8.46 0.92 -13.46
N ARG A 16 -8.65 -0.30 -12.95
CA ARG A 16 -9.49 -1.29 -13.62
C ARG A 16 -10.92 -0.75 -13.76
N PRO A 17 -11.62 -0.95 -14.89
CA PRO A 17 -13.01 -0.54 -15.02
C PRO A 17 -13.87 -1.35 -14.04
N GLY A 18 -14.30 -0.69 -12.95
CA GLY A 18 -14.98 -1.31 -11.81
C GLY A 18 -14.20 -1.24 -10.49
N ALA A 19 -12.95 -0.79 -10.50
CA ALA A 19 -12.19 -0.55 -9.29
C ALA A 19 -12.56 0.79 -8.65
N ARG A 20 -12.63 0.80 -7.31
CA ARG A 20 -12.86 2.01 -6.52
C ARG A 20 -11.72 3.00 -6.76
N LYS A 21 -12.06 4.27 -6.96
CA LYS A 21 -11.08 5.37 -6.96
C LYS A 21 -11.01 6.00 -5.59
N VAL A 22 -9.80 6.24 -5.10
CA VAL A 22 -9.56 6.92 -3.83
C VAL A 22 -8.53 8.02 -4.02
N PHE A 23 -8.68 9.11 -3.26
CA PHE A 23 -7.66 10.14 -3.20
C PHE A 23 -6.55 9.69 -2.26
N CYS A 24 -5.41 9.26 -2.83
CA CYS A 24 -4.35 8.71 -2.01
C CYS A 24 -3.59 9.80 -1.27
N VAL A 25 -3.57 9.74 0.06
CA VAL A 25 -2.84 10.70 0.91
C VAL A 25 -1.33 10.71 0.66
N LYS A 26 -0.75 9.57 0.28
CA LYS A 26 0.71 9.43 0.03
C LYS A 26 1.14 10.07 -1.29
N PHE A 27 0.33 9.89 -2.33
CA PHE A 27 0.64 10.34 -3.70
C PHE A 27 -0.09 11.62 -4.08
N GLN A 28 -1.01 12.10 -3.24
CA GLN A 28 -1.81 13.32 -3.45
C GLN A 28 -2.52 13.34 -4.81
N ARG A 29 -2.97 12.17 -5.28
CA ARG A 29 -3.66 12.00 -6.56
C ARG A 29 -4.68 10.86 -6.48
N GLU A 30 -5.65 10.88 -7.37
CA GLU A 30 -6.63 9.79 -7.50
C GLU A 30 -5.97 8.54 -8.09
N MET A 31 -6.11 7.42 -7.38
CA MET A 31 -5.60 6.12 -7.80
C MET A 31 -6.58 5.00 -7.44
N GLU A 32 -6.26 3.78 -7.85
CA GLU A 32 -7.02 2.58 -7.48
C GLU A 32 -6.97 2.38 -5.95
N GLY A 33 -8.14 2.32 -5.34
CA GLY A 33 -8.34 2.02 -3.92
C GLY A 33 -8.11 0.56 -3.59
N LEU A 34 -8.16 0.24 -2.30
CA LEU A 34 -8.14 -1.16 -1.87
C LEU A 34 -9.44 -1.85 -2.25
N ASP A 35 -9.34 -3.15 -2.52
CA ASP A 35 -10.49 -4.01 -2.77
C ASP A 35 -11.22 -4.38 -1.46
N ASP A 36 -10.45 -4.53 -0.37
CA ASP A 36 -10.92 -4.94 0.96
C ASP A 36 -10.39 -4.02 2.06
N VAL A 37 -11.14 -3.92 3.17
CA VAL A 37 -10.75 -3.11 4.33
C VAL A 37 -9.67 -3.86 5.13
N PRO A 38 -8.44 -3.31 5.25
CA PRO A 38 -7.44 -3.92 6.13
C PRO A 38 -7.85 -3.67 7.58
N PHE A 39 -7.76 -4.69 8.45
CA PHE A 39 -8.19 -4.63 9.86
C PHE A 39 -9.70 -4.44 10.05
N GLU A 40 -10.47 -5.49 9.75
CA GLU A 40 -11.90 -5.54 10.02
C GLU A 40 -12.21 -5.30 11.51
N GLY A 41 -13.17 -4.42 11.79
CA GLY A 41 -13.61 -4.10 13.16
C GLY A 41 -12.86 -2.97 13.87
N HIS A 42 -11.82 -2.38 13.26
CA HIS A 42 -11.11 -1.23 13.83
C HIS A 42 -11.33 0.05 12.98
N PRO A 43 -11.58 1.23 13.59
CA PRO A 43 -11.83 2.48 12.84
C PRO A 43 -10.65 2.92 11.96
N LEU A 44 -9.44 2.48 12.30
CA LEU A 44 -8.25 2.73 11.48
C LEU A 44 -8.33 2.05 10.10
N GLY A 45 -8.88 0.83 10.05
CA GLY A 45 -9.01 0.08 8.81
C GLY A 45 -9.86 0.79 7.78
N GLN A 46 -10.99 1.34 8.23
CA GLN A 46 -11.88 2.14 7.40
C GLN A 46 -11.20 3.42 6.88
N LYS A 47 -10.45 4.12 7.72
CA LYS A 47 -9.69 5.32 7.31
C LYS A 47 -8.64 4.99 6.24
N ILE A 48 -7.92 3.88 6.40
CA ILE A 48 -6.95 3.40 5.42
C ILE A 48 -7.67 3.08 4.10
N TYR A 49 -8.76 2.34 4.16
CA TYR A 49 -9.54 1.97 2.98
C TYR A 49 -10.08 3.17 2.20
N GLU A 50 -10.41 4.27 2.87
CA GLU A 50 -10.91 5.49 2.23
C GLU A 50 -9.81 6.42 1.70
N SER A 51 -8.62 6.40 2.32
CA SER A 51 -7.56 7.40 2.09
C SER A 51 -6.30 6.84 1.40
N VAL A 52 -6.17 5.52 1.31
CA VAL A 52 -4.96 4.84 0.84
C VAL A 52 -5.27 4.02 -0.41
N SER A 53 -4.39 4.16 -1.40
CA SER A 53 -4.45 3.39 -2.64
C SER A 53 -3.79 2.04 -2.51
N LYS A 54 -4.12 1.14 -3.43
CA LYS A 54 -3.54 -0.21 -3.50
C LYS A 54 -2.02 -0.20 -3.63
N ASP A 55 -1.46 0.69 -4.45
CA ASP A 55 -0.02 0.87 -4.58
C ASP A 55 0.64 1.34 -3.28
N ALA A 56 0.05 2.37 -2.64
CA ALA A 56 0.57 2.88 -1.37
C ALA A 56 0.54 1.82 -0.28
N TRP A 57 -0.53 1.02 -0.23
CA TRP A 57 -0.66 -0.08 0.71
C TRP A 57 0.38 -1.17 0.47
N LYS A 58 0.63 -1.55 -0.78
CA LYS A 58 1.69 -2.50 -1.13
C LYS A 58 3.06 -2.00 -0.67
N MET A 59 3.36 -0.72 -0.89
CA MET A 59 4.61 -0.12 -0.40
C MET A 59 4.71 -0.15 1.13
N TRP A 60 3.61 0.12 1.84
CA TRP A 60 3.56 0.04 3.29
C TRP A 60 3.81 -1.39 3.79
N VAL A 61 3.18 -2.40 3.19
CA VAL A 61 3.39 -3.82 3.56
C VAL A 61 4.85 -4.25 3.37
N GLU A 62 5.48 -3.87 2.26
CA GLU A 62 6.89 -4.20 2.02
C GLU A 62 7.82 -3.47 2.98
N HIS A 63 7.54 -2.20 3.27
CA HIS A 63 8.25 -1.45 4.32
C HIS A 63 8.10 -2.15 5.68
N MET A 64 6.88 -2.59 6.02
CA MET A 64 6.62 -3.26 7.28
C MET A 64 7.34 -4.60 7.40
N LYS A 65 7.41 -5.38 6.31
CA LYS A 65 8.20 -6.62 6.28
C LYS A 65 9.69 -6.35 6.51
N MET A 66 10.22 -5.29 5.92
CA MET A 66 11.61 -4.89 6.14
C MET A 66 11.86 -4.52 7.60
N LEU A 67 11.02 -3.67 8.20
CA LEU A 67 11.12 -3.31 9.62
C LEU A 67 11.00 -4.55 10.53
N MET A 68 10.06 -5.44 10.26
CA MET A 68 9.88 -6.67 11.05
C MET A 68 11.12 -7.55 11.02
N ASN A 69 11.76 -7.67 9.84
CA ASN A 69 12.99 -8.44 9.66
C ASN A 69 14.20 -7.77 10.33
N GLU A 70 14.37 -6.45 10.17
CA GLU A 70 15.51 -5.71 10.74
C GLU A 70 15.46 -5.65 12.27
N TYR A 71 14.30 -5.37 12.84
CA TYR A 71 14.14 -5.32 14.29
C TYR A 71 14.02 -6.72 14.92
N ARG A 72 14.04 -7.80 14.13
CA ARG A 72 13.75 -9.19 14.56
C ARG A 72 12.57 -9.26 15.53
N LEU A 73 11.54 -8.46 15.24
CA LEU A 73 10.40 -8.33 16.13
C LEU A 73 9.60 -9.62 16.06
N ASN A 74 9.64 -10.39 17.14
CA ASN A 74 8.69 -11.45 17.34
C ASN A 74 7.34 -10.76 17.59
N LEU A 75 6.40 -10.90 16.66
CA LEU A 75 5.04 -10.32 16.78
C LEU A 75 4.27 -10.81 18.04
N GLY A 76 4.84 -11.74 18.81
CA GLY A 76 4.32 -12.19 20.09
C GLY A 76 4.78 -11.37 21.31
N THR A 77 5.73 -10.44 21.19
CA THR A 77 6.18 -9.60 22.31
C THR A 77 5.53 -8.21 22.28
N LYS A 78 5.11 -7.73 23.46
CA LYS A 78 4.41 -6.44 23.62
C LYS A 78 5.21 -5.26 23.07
N GLU A 79 6.53 -5.29 23.15
CA GLU A 79 7.39 -4.22 22.62
C GLU A 79 7.25 -4.07 21.10
N ALA A 80 6.96 -5.15 20.37
CA ALA A 80 6.70 -5.10 18.93
C ALA A 80 5.39 -4.39 18.60
N GLN A 81 4.34 -4.64 19.40
CA GLN A 81 3.07 -3.94 19.23
C GLN A 81 3.19 -2.45 19.56
N GLU A 82 3.95 -2.10 20.59
CA GLU A 82 4.17 -0.70 20.97
C GLU A 82 4.98 0.06 19.91
N PHE A 83 6.01 -0.56 19.32
CA PHE A 83 6.77 0.05 18.23
C PHE A 83 5.92 0.28 16.98
N LEU A 84 5.04 -0.68 16.64
CA LEU A 84 4.09 -0.55 15.52
C LEU A 84 3.05 0.56 15.74
N LEU A 85 2.69 0.83 17.00
CA LEU A 85 1.72 1.89 17.36
C LEU A 85 2.35 3.29 17.36
N GLN A 86 3.67 3.41 17.52
CA GLN A 86 4.36 4.71 17.53
C GLN A 86 4.73 5.25 16.14
N GLN A 87 4.72 4.41 15.10
CA GLN A 87 5.23 4.76 13.76
C GLN A 87 4.17 5.34 12.82
#